data_AF-A0A969KUD3-F1
#
_entry.id   AF-A0A969KUD3-F1
#
_cell.length_a   1.000
_cell.length_b   1.000
_cell.length_c   1.000
_cell.angle_alpha   90.00
_cell.angle_beta   90.00
_cell.angle_gamma   90.00
#
_symmetry.space_group_name_H-M   'P 1'
#
loop_
_entity.id
_entity.type
_entity.pdbx_description
1 polymer ?
#
loop_
_entity_poly.entity_id
_entity_poly.type
_entity_poly.pdbx_seq_one_letter_code
_entity_poly.pdbx_strand_id
1 'polypeptide(L)'
;MRVSNQTNHAVRVVWRSQSSIAPEPIHWDFAPQEGSAKGLLLSSPKGELVLQPGDVLMAFAEDGSRRYWGPYLIGETIAPVWSADTEEWVLILQP
;
A
#
# COMPACT_ATOMS: atom_id res chain seq x y z
N MET A 1 1.98 -6.70 -5.06
CA MET A 1 2.57 -5.48 -4.47
C MET A 1 3.17 -5.81 -3.12
N ARG A 2 4.36 -5.28 -2.81
CA ARG A 2 5.07 -5.46 -1.55
C ARG A 2 5.00 -4.21 -0.69
N VAL A 3 4.67 -4.37 0.59
CA VAL A 3 4.56 -3.25 1.55
C VAL A 3 5.42 -3.50 2.76
N SER A 4 6.16 -2.49 3.20
CA SER A 4 6.96 -2.49 4.41
C SER A 4 6.47 -1.38 5.34
N ASN A 5 5.96 -1.74 6.52
CA ASN A 5 5.67 -0.76 7.57
C ASN A 5 6.92 -0.56 8.43
N GLN A 6 7.68 0.52 8.21
CA GLN A 6 8.83 0.90 9.04
C GLN A 6 8.44 1.94 10.11
N THR A 7 7.16 2.22 10.26
CA THR A 7 6.64 3.16 11.26
C THR A 7 6.48 2.47 12.62
N ASN A 8 6.35 3.28 13.67
CA ASN A 8 6.03 2.81 15.01
C ASN A 8 4.51 2.77 15.28
N HIS A 9 3.69 2.85 14.22
CA HIS A 9 2.24 2.84 14.30
C HIS A 9 1.67 1.57 13.66
N ALA A 10 0.57 1.07 14.23
CA ALA A 10 -0.30 0.17 13.49
C ALA A 10 -0.97 0.97 12.37
N VAL A 11 -0.90 0.48 11.15
CA VAL A 11 -1.37 1.21 9.97
C VAL A 11 -2.28 0.35 9.12
N ARG A 12 -3.36 0.96 8.63
CA ARG A 12 -4.22 0.39 7.60
C ARG A 12 -3.81 0.95 6.25
N VAL A 13 -3.39 0.09 5.34
CA VAL A 13 -3.14 0.43 3.94
C VAL A 13 -4.39 0.13 3.13
N VAL A 14 -4.91 1.14 2.44
CA VAL A 14 -6.09 1.05 1.59
C VAL A 14 -5.69 1.23 0.14
N TRP A 15 -6.16 0.32 -0.70
CA TRP A 15 -6.12 0.44 -2.15
C TRP A 15 -7.53 0.70 -2.69
N ARG A 16 -7.62 1.72 -3.55
CA ARG A 16 -8.81 2.01 -4.32
C ARG A 16 -8.42 2.06 -5.79
N SER A 17 -9.03 1.20 -6.59
CA SER A 17 -8.86 1.29 -8.03
C SER A 17 -9.71 2.42 -8.63
N GLN A 18 -9.20 3.04 -9.70
CA GLN A 18 -9.93 4.07 -10.43
C GLN A 18 -10.99 3.49 -11.39
N SER A 19 -10.89 2.20 -11.74
CA SER A 19 -11.84 1.56 -12.63
C SER A 19 -13.24 1.54 -12.02
N SER A 20 -14.25 1.96 -12.79
CA SER A 20 -15.67 1.94 -12.38
C SER A 20 -16.24 0.53 -12.17
N ILE A 21 -15.49 -0.49 -12.60
CA ILE A 21 -15.83 -1.92 -12.48
C ILE A 21 -15.13 -2.54 -11.25
N ALA A 22 -14.19 -1.83 -10.64
CA ALA A 22 -13.40 -2.35 -9.54
C ALA A 22 -14.21 -2.48 -8.24
N PRO A 23 -13.88 -3.48 -7.39
CA PRO A 23 -14.58 -3.74 -6.14
C PRO A 23 -14.45 -2.58 -5.14
N GLU A 24 -15.21 -2.69 -4.04
CA GLU A 24 -15.03 -1.88 -2.84
C GLU A 24 -13.54 -1.75 -2.45
N PRO A 25 -13.13 -0.64 -1.82
CA PRO A 25 -11.75 -0.45 -1.39
C PRO A 25 -11.25 -1.66 -0.57
N ILE A 26 -10.08 -2.16 -0.93
CA ILE A 26 -9.44 -3.27 -0.22
C ILE A 26 -8.46 -2.67 0.77
N HIS A 27 -8.35 -3.28 1.94
CA HIS A 27 -7.38 -2.86 2.93
C HIS A 27 -6.61 -4.03 3.53
N TRP A 28 -5.42 -3.70 4.02
CA TRP A 28 -4.55 -4.58 4.79
C TRP A 28 -4.07 -3.84 6.02
N ASP A 29 -4.11 -4.52 7.15
CA ASP A 29 -3.69 -3.98 8.43
C ASP A 29 -2.29 -4.49 8.75
N PHE A 30 -1.45 -3.59 9.24
CA PHE A 30 -0.07 -3.86 9.60
C PHE A 30 0.17 -3.50 11.04
N ALA A 31 0.78 -4.40 11.80
CA ALA A 31 1.37 -4.07 13.09
C ALA A 31 2.56 -3.10 12.90
N PRO A 32 2.97 -2.35 13.94
CA PRO A 32 4.21 -1.59 13.91
C PRO A 32 5.39 -2.47 13.48
N GLN A 33 6.25 -1.96 12.60
CA GLN A 33 7.43 -2.67 12.08
C GLN A 33 7.14 -3.95 11.27
N GLU A 34 5.88 -4.24 10.93
CA GLU A 34 5.54 -5.45 10.18
C GLU A 34 6.07 -5.39 8.74
N GLY A 35 6.78 -6.45 8.34
CA GLY A 35 7.46 -6.50 7.05
C GLY A 35 8.67 -5.55 6.93
N SER A 36 9.10 -4.84 7.98
CA SER A 36 10.09 -3.76 7.94
C SER A 36 11.32 -4.03 7.03
N ALA A 37 11.99 -5.17 7.19
CA ALA A 37 13.21 -5.48 6.44
C ALA A 37 13.00 -6.05 5.02
N LYS A 38 11.89 -6.76 4.77
CA LYS A 38 11.69 -7.55 3.53
C LYS A 38 10.39 -7.20 2.77
N GLY A 39 9.54 -6.37 3.35
CA GLY A 39 8.15 -6.18 2.98
C GLY A 39 7.31 -7.46 3.09
N LEU A 40 5.99 -7.29 3.10
CA LEU A 40 5.01 -8.35 2.91
C LEU A 40 4.42 -8.23 1.52
N LEU A 41 4.30 -9.37 0.82
CA LEU A 41 3.63 -9.45 -0.46
C LEU A 41 2.12 -9.52 -0.22
N LEU A 42 1.41 -8.54 -0.76
CA LEU A 42 -0.04 -8.43 -0.64
C LEU A 42 -0.74 -9.11 -1.81
N SER A 43 -1.81 -9.83 -1.46
CA SER A 43 -2.76 -10.43 -2.38
C SER A 43 -4.15 -9.83 -2.17
N SER A 44 -4.96 -9.86 -3.23
CA SER A 44 -6.37 -9.47 -3.20
C SER A 44 -7.24 -10.72 -3.05
N PRO A 45 -8.47 -10.63 -2.49
CA PRO A 45 -9.42 -11.74 -2.47
C PRO A 45 -9.75 -12.29 -3.88
N LYS A 46 -9.56 -11.47 -4.92
CA LYS A 46 -9.78 -11.86 -6.33
C LYS A 46 -8.54 -12.43 -7.01
N GLY A 47 -7.43 -12.61 -6.27
CA GLY A 47 -6.17 -13.12 -6.79
C GLY A 47 -5.04 -12.09 -6.72
N GLU A 48 -4.21 -12.06 -7.76
CA GLU A 48 -3.04 -11.17 -7.80
C GLU A 48 -3.44 -9.69 -7.80
N LEU A 49 -2.75 -8.90 -6.98
CA LEU A 49 -2.98 -7.47 -6.89
C LEU A 49 -2.19 -6.74 -7.99
N VAL A 50 -2.88 -6.40 -9.07
CA VAL A 50 -2.33 -5.62 -10.19
C VAL A 50 -2.73 -4.16 -10.04
N LEU A 51 -1.74 -3.29 -9.80
CA LEU A 51 -1.94 -1.84 -9.73
C LEU A 51 -1.91 -1.23 -11.12
N GLN A 52 -2.85 -0.33 -11.40
CA GLN A 52 -2.95 0.39 -12.67
C GLN A 52 -2.71 1.89 -12.49
N PRO A 53 -2.22 2.60 -13.52
CA PRO A 53 -2.13 4.06 -13.48
C PRO A 53 -3.47 4.69 -13.07
N GLY A 54 -3.40 5.65 -12.13
CA GLY A 54 -4.58 6.32 -11.57
C GLY A 54 -5.21 5.61 -10.36
N ASP A 55 -4.82 4.38 -10.05
CA ASP A 55 -5.16 3.76 -8.77
C ASP A 55 -4.58 4.57 -7.60
N VAL A 56 -5.28 4.55 -6.47
CA VAL A 56 -4.90 5.31 -5.27
C VAL A 56 -4.58 4.35 -4.14
N LEU A 57 -3.42 4.56 -3.51
CA LEU A 57 -3.06 3.96 -2.24
C LEU A 57 -2.98 5.03 -1.15
N MET A 58 -3.39 4.68 0.05
CA MET A 58 -3.24 5.52 1.23
C MET A 58 -2.97 4.61 2.43
N ALA A 59 -2.15 5.06 3.36
CA ALA A 59 -2.06 4.43 4.67
C ALA A 59 -2.44 5.42 5.78
N PHE A 60 -3.04 4.93 6.86
CA PHE A 60 -3.32 5.74 8.03
C PHE A 60 -3.14 4.97 9.32
N ALA A 61 -2.75 5.68 10.37
CA ALA A 61 -2.58 5.08 11.68
C ALA A 61 -3.94 4.72 12.30
N GLU A 62 -4.05 3.53 12.85
CA GLU A 62 -5.30 3.02 13.47
C GLU A 62 -5.46 3.48 14.94
N ASP A 63 -4.46 4.18 15.48
CA ASP A 63 -4.39 4.66 16.86
C ASP A 63 -5.16 5.98 17.11
N GLY A 64 -5.87 6.50 16.11
CA GLY A 64 -6.60 7.76 16.20
C GLY A 64 -5.72 9.02 16.16
N SER A 65 -4.41 8.88 15.92
CA SER A 65 -3.47 10.01 15.89
C SER A 65 -3.61 10.92 14.65
N ARG A 66 -4.46 10.54 13.68
CA ARG A 66 -4.65 11.26 12.42
C ARG A 66 -3.34 11.40 11.62
N ARG A 67 -2.48 10.39 11.68
CA ARG A 67 -1.31 10.26 10.81
C ARG A 67 -1.69 9.53 9.53
N TYR A 68 -1.23 10.04 8.40
CA TYR A 68 -1.53 9.53 7.06
C TYR A 68 -0.25 9.51 6.22
N TRP A 69 -0.15 8.53 5.32
CA TRP A 69 0.89 8.40 4.32
C TRP A 69 0.25 8.33 2.93
N GLY A 70 0.80 9.11 1.99
CA GLY A 70 0.18 9.35 0.69
C GLY A 70 -0.74 10.58 0.68
N PRO A 71 -1.76 10.63 -0.21
CA PRO A 71 -2.13 9.59 -1.17
C PRO A 71 -1.02 9.34 -2.19
N TYR A 72 -0.90 8.08 -2.61
CA TYR A 72 -0.01 7.66 -3.68
C TYR A 72 -0.86 7.37 -4.92
N LEU A 73 -0.61 8.11 -6.00
CA LEU A 73 -1.25 7.88 -7.30
C LEU A 73 -0.29 7.08 -8.16
N ILE A 74 -0.69 5.87 -8.53
CA ILE A 74 0.13 4.99 -9.36
C ILE A 74 0.40 5.65 -10.70
N GLY A 75 1.69 5.73 -11.07
CA GLY A 75 2.15 6.38 -12.30
C GLY A 75 2.38 7.89 -12.18
N GLU A 76 1.98 8.54 -11.08
CA GLU A 76 2.14 9.99 -10.89
C GLU A 76 3.02 10.33 -9.68
N THR A 77 2.86 9.64 -8.56
CA THR A 77 3.67 9.87 -7.35
C THR A 77 4.96 9.07 -7.37
N ILE A 78 5.99 9.57 -6.67
CA ILE A 78 7.31 8.93 -6.58
C ILE A 78 7.31 7.56 -5.85
N ALA A 79 6.24 7.26 -5.11
CA ALA A 79 6.00 5.99 -4.46
C ALA A 79 4.53 5.57 -4.70
N PRO A 80 4.18 4.27 -4.64
CA PRO A 80 5.10 3.13 -4.61
C PRO A 80 6.00 3.07 -5.85
N VAL A 81 7.15 2.43 -5.73
CA VAL A 81 8.15 2.30 -6.80
C VAL A 81 7.98 0.94 -7.47
N TRP A 82 7.99 0.91 -8.80
CA TRP A 82 8.06 -0.36 -9.53
C TRP A 82 9.49 -0.93 -9.45
N SER A 83 9.63 -2.13 -8.88
CA SER A 83 10.89 -2.87 -8.86
C SER A 83 10.95 -3.81 -10.06
N ALA A 84 11.86 -3.53 -11.00
CA ALA A 84 12.04 -4.39 -12.17
C ALA A 84 12.64 -5.76 -11.82
N ASP A 85 13.42 -5.87 -10.74
CA ASP A 85 14.08 -7.12 -10.33
C ASP A 85 13.10 -8.16 -9.79
N THR A 86 12.03 -7.69 -9.15
CA THR A 86 11.01 -8.54 -8.52
C THR A 86 9.68 -8.49 -9.25
N GLU A 87 9.55 -7.65 -10.29
CA GLU A 87 8.29 -7.36 -11.00
C GLU A 87 7.15 -7.01 -10.05
N GLU A 88 7.45 -6.23 -9.01
CA GLU A 88 6.52 -5.88 -7.95
C GLU A 88 6.55 -4.37 -7.68
N TRP A 89 5.37 -3.79 -7.45
CA TRP A 89 5.28 -2.47 -6.81
C TRP A 89 5.69 -2.56 -5.34
N VAL A 90 6.58 -1.68 -4.89
CA VAL A 90 7.11 -1.62 -3.52
C VAL A 90 6.70 -0.31 -2.85
N LEU A 91 6.03 -0.42 -1.70
CA LEU A 91 5.72 0.71 -0.81
C LEU A 91 6.44 0.56 0.52
N ILE A 92 7.18 1.59 0.94
CA ILE A 92 7.82 1.65 2.25
C ILE A 92 7.18 2.81 3.00
N LEU A 93 6.55 2.52 4.14
CA LEU A 93 5.99 3.52 5.04
C LEU A 93 7.05 3.86 6.08
N GLN A 94 7.45 5.14 6.13
CA GLN A 94 8.51 5.64 7.02
C GLN A 94 7.95 6.68 8.01
N PRO A 95 8.58 6.87 9.18
CA PRO A 95 8.13 7.83 10.20
C PRO A 95 7.94 9.26 9.69
#